data_AF-A0A960IAV3-F1
#
_entry.id   AF-A0A960IAV3-F1
#
_cell.length_a   1.000
_cell.length_b   1.000
_cell.length_c   1.000
_cell.angle_alpha   90.00
_cell.angle_beta   90.00
_cell.angle_gamma   90.00
#
_symmetry.space_group_name_H-M   'P 1'
#
loop_
_entity.id
_entity.type
_entity.pdbx_description
1 polymer ?
#
loop_
_entity_poly.entity_id
_entity_poly.type
_entity_poly.pdbx_seq_one_letter_code
_entity_poly.pdbx_strand_id
1 'polypeptide(L)'
;MSRQCSRTGCAAAADATLTYVYGRSLVWLDELTAERDPHGYDLCRRHAERLSVPNGWRLEDRRERHLVGANGAVGAHRLAG
;
A
#
# COMPACT_ATOMS: atom_id res chain seq x y z
N MET A 1 17.89 4.12 -6.50
CA MET A 1 16.92 5.12 -6.99
C MET A 1 15.54 4.70 -6.53
N SER A 2 14.87 5.46 -5.65
CA SER A 2 13.51 5.14 -5.19
C SER A 2 12.48 5.59 -6.22
N ARG A 3 11.43 4.79 -6.44
CA ARG A 3 10.29 5.20 -7.28
C ARG A 3 9.61 6.43 -6.67
N GLN A 4 9.20 7.36 -7.53
CA GLN A 4 8.56 8.62 -7.14
C GLN A 4 7.05 8.51 -7.26
N CYS A 5 6.35 9.34 -6.48
CA CYS A 5 4.91 9.47 -6.56
C CYS A 5 4.45 9.90 -7.97
N SER A 6 3.44 9.21 -8.50
CA SER A 6 2.80 9.50 -9.79
C SER A 6 1.93 10.77 -9.78
N ARG A 7 1.68 11.37 -8.61
CA ARG A 7 0.92 12.63 -8.52
C ARG A 7 1.76 13.75 -9.13
N THR A 8 1.22 14.41 -10.15
CA THR A 8 1.85 15.55 -10.82
C THR A 8 2.32 16.61 -9.81
N GLY A 9 3.59 17.01 -9.90
CA GLY A 9 4.21 17.97 -8.99
C GLY A 9 4.69 17.40 -7.65
N CYS A 10 4.57 16.09 -7.42
CA CYS A 10 5.09 15.43 -6.22
C CYS A 10 6.36 14.65 -6.53
N ALA A 11 7.48 15.02 -5.90
CA ALA A 11 8.76 14.30 -6.02
C ALA A 11 9.04 13.34 -4.84
N ALA A 12 8.07 13.16 -3.93
CA ALA A 12 8.24 12.30 -2.77
C ALA A 12 8.39 10.82 -3.18
N ALA A 13 9.15 10.06 -2.38
CA ALA A 13 9.27 8.62 -2.56
C ALA A 13 7.90 7.94 -2.44
N ALA A 14 7.63 7.00 -3.34
CA ALA A 14 6.44 6.18 -3.28
C ALA A 14 6.55 5.15 -2.15
N ASP A 15 5.39 4.79 -1.61
CA ASP A 15 5.23 3.87 -0.48
C ASP A 15 4.03 2.92 -0.69
N ALA A 16 3.17 3.22 -1.66
CA ALA A 16 2.02 2.42 -2.04
C ALA A 16 1.89 2.34 -3.56
N THR A 17 1.19 1.31 -4.04
CA THR A 17 0.79 1.19 -5.45
C THR A 17 -0.73 1.11 -5.54
N LEU A 18 -1.32 1.96 -6.38
CA LEU A 18 -2.74 2.08 -6.64
C LEU A 18 -3.11 1.43 -7.97
N THR A 19 -4.07 0.51 -7.99
CA THR A 19 -4.50 -0.19 -9.20
C THR A 19 -6.01 -0.05 -9.40
N TYR A 20 -6.43 0.30 -10.62
CA TYR A 20 -7.85 0.37 -10.99
C TYR A 20 -8.33 -0.96 -11.58
N VAL A 21 -9.33 -1.57 -10.95
CA VAL A 21 -10.04 -2.75 -11.44
C VAL A 21 -11.35 -2.32 -12.08
N TYR A 22 -11.26 -1.86 -13.33
CA TYR A 22 -12.37 -1.24 -14.06
C TYR A 22 -13.63 -2.10 -14.13
N GLY A 23 -13.50 -3.41 -14.39
CA GLY A 23 -14.65 -4.31 -14.49
C GLY A 23 -15.46 -4.49 -13.19
N ARG A 24 -14.97 -3.95 -12.06
CA ARG A 24 -15.62 -4.05 -10.75
C ARG A 24 -15.87 -2.70 -10.08
N SER A 25 -15.56 -1.58 -10.75
CA SER A 25 -15.55 -0.24 -10.15
C SER A 25 -14.81 -0.27 -8.80
N LEU A 26 -13.62 -0.86 -8.78
CA LEU A 26 -12.84 -1.10 -7.57
C LEU A 26 -11.43 -0.54 -7.75
N VAL A 27 -10.90 0.04 -6.70
CA VAL A 27 -9.51 0.49 -6.60
C VAL A 27 -8.84 -0.33 -5.51
N TRP A 28 -7.66 -0.88 -5.81
CA TRP A 28 -6.78 -1.48 -4.82
C TRP A 28 -5.68 -0.51 -4.48
N LEU A 29 -5.37 -0.44 -3.18
CA LEU A 29 -4.21 0.24 -2.67
C LEU A 29 -3.36 -0.77 -1.89
N ASP A 30 -2.19 -1.07 -2.40
CA ASP A 30 -1.25 -2.04 -1.82
C ASP A 30 -0.01 -1.34 -1.29
N GLU A 31 0.81 -2.09 -0.55
CA GLU A 31 2.20 -1.66 -0.33
C GLU A 31 2.89 -1.46 -1.68
N LEU A 32 3.95 -0.66 -1.70
CA LEU A 32 4.72 -0.43 -2.91
C LEU A 32 5.19 -1.78 -3.51
N THR A 33 4.61 -2.17 -4.65
CA THR A 33 4.88 -3.47 -5.28
C THR A 33 6.35 -3.61 -5.64
N ALA A 34 6.99 -4.76 -5.53
CA ALA A 34 8.43 -4.89 -5.81
C ALA A 34 8.84 -4.38 -7.21
N GLU A 35 8.01 -4.67 -8.22
CA GLU A 35 8.18 -4.22 -9.60
C GLU A 35 7.14 -3.16 -9.97
N ARG A 36 7.46 -2.35 -10.99
CA ARG A 36 6.57 -1.32 -11.50
C ARG A 36 5.50 -1.96 -12.39
N ASP A 37 4.25 -1.88 -11.97
CA ASP A 37 3.11 -2.27 -12.79
C ASP A 37 2.77 -1.15 -13.79
N PRO A 38 2.71 -1.42 -15.11
CA PRO A 38 2.28 -0.44 -16.12
C PRO A 38 0.87 0.12 -15.92
N HIS A 39 0.00 -0.62 -15.22
CA HIS A 39 -1.38 -0.26 -14.90
C HIS A 39 -1.51 0.28 -13.47
N GLY A 40 -0.40 0.39 -12.72
CA GLY A 40 -0.34 0.89 -11.37
C GLY A 40 0.12 2.35 -11.29
N TYR A 41 -0.31 3.03 -10.23
CA TYR A 41 0.16 4.37 -9.86
C TYR A 41 0.86 4.30 -8.51
N ASP A 42 2.15 4.61 -8.50
CA ASP A 42 2.94 4.65 -7.27
C ASP A 42 2.60 5.94 -6.49
N LEU A 43 2.15 5.83 -5.24
CA LEU A 43 1.77 6.96 -4.40
C LEU A 43 2.68 7.07 -3.17
N CYS A 44 3.04 8.29 -2.79
CA CYS A 44 3.67 8.51 -1.49
C CYS A 44 2.64 8.39 -0.37
N ARG A 45 3.08 8.14 0.87
CA ARG A 45 2.20 8.00 2.05
C ARG A 45 1.10 9.06 2.13
N ARG A 46 1.48 10.34 1.99
CA ARG A 46 0.55 11.48 2.03
C ARG A 46 -0.55 11.40 0.98
N HIS A 47 -0.22 11.01 -0.26
CA HIS A 47 -1.21 10.91 -1.34
C HIS A 47 -2.03 9.64 -1.26
N ALA A 48 -1.47 8.56 -0.71
CA ALA A 48 -2.21 7.34 -0.41
C ALA A 48 -3.26 7.59 0.70
N GLU A 49 -2.91 8.28 1.78
CA GLU A 49 -3.83 8.64 2.89
C GLU A 49 -4.95 9.61 2.49
N ARG A 50 -4.69 10.48 1.51
CA ARG A 50 -5.65 11.50 1.06
C ARG A 50 -6.36 11.13 -0.24
N LEU A 51 -6.16 9.89 -0.69
CA LEU A 51 -6.78 9.37 -1.90
C LEU A 51 -8.30 9.39 -1.77
N SER A 52 -8.97 9.86 -2.81
CA SER A 52 -10.39 9.68 -3.02
C SER A 52 -10.62 8.96 -4.35
N VAL A 53 -11.53 8.00 -4.39
CA VAL A 53 -11.91 7.29 -5.61
C VAL A 53 -13.12 7.96 -6.28
N PRO A 54 -13.36 7.74 -7.58
CA PRO A 54 -14.55 8.28 -8.25
C PRO A 54 -15.85 7.80 -7.60
N ASN A 55 -16.93 8.57 -7.76
CA ASN A 55 -18.24 8.20 -7.24
C ASN A 55 -18.70 6.84 -7.78
N GLY A 56 -19.25 6.00 -6.91
CA GLY A 56 -19.67 4.63 -7.25
C GLY A 56 -18.54 3.60 -7.30
N TRP A 57 -17.29 4.02 -7.05
CA TRP A 57 -16.17 3.09 -6.90
C TRP A 57 -15.95 2.74 -5.43
N ARG A 58 -15.42 1.53 -5.21
CA ARG A 58 -14.94 1.11 -3.88
C ARG A 58 -13.43 1.22 -3.82
N LEU A 59 -12.91 1.59 -2.67
CA LEU A 59 -11.49 1.49 -2.34
C LEU A 59 -11.31 0.30 -1.39
N GLU A 60 -10.42 -0.62 -1.75
CA GLU A 60 -9.91 -1.64 -0.83
C GLU A 60 -8.45 -1.29 -0.53
N ASP A 61 -8.20 -0.77 0.68
CA ASP A 61 -6.85 -0.59 1.19
C ASP A 61 -6.34 -1.91 1.78
N ARG A 62 -5.32 -2.48 1.15
CA ARG A 62 -4.75 -3.79 1.47
C ARG A 62 -3.38 -3.67 2.15
N ARG A 63 -2.89 -2.45 2.40
CA ARG A 63 -1.58 -2.18 3.01
C ARG A 63 -1.44 -2.77 4.41
N GLU A 64 -2.53 -2.94 5.14
CA GLU A 64 -2.50 -3.46 6.51
C GLU A 64 -2.50 -5.00 6.59
N ARG A 65 -2.79 -5.69 5.48
CA ARG A 65 -2.92 -7.17 5.48
C ARG A 65 -1.59 -7.91 5.70
N HIS A 66 -0.46 -7.21 5.70
CA HIS A 66 0.88 -7.80 5.92
C HIS A 66 1.37 -7.72 7.38
N LEU A 67 0.78 -6.90 8.25
CA LEU A 67 1.27 -6.73 9.65
C LEU A 67 0.81 -7.83 10.62
N VAL A 68 -0.18 -8.65 10.25
CA VAL A 68 -0.57 -9.87 10.99
C VAL A 68 0.43 -10.99 10.66
N GLY A 69 1.68 -10.79 11.09
CA GLY A 69 2.80 -11.72 10.87
C GLY A 69 4.09 -11.34 11.59
N ALA A 70 4.17 -10.17 12.23
CA ALA A 70 5.37 -9.69 12.94
C ALA A 70 5.21 -9.63 14.47
N ASN A 71 4.31 -10.42 15.06
CA ASN A 71 4.24 -10.62 16.51
C ASN A 71 4.35 -12.10 16.87
N GLY A 72 5.58 -12.61 16.74
CA GLY A 72 6.06 -13.76 17.49
C GLY A 72 6.77 -13.31 18.77
N ALA A 73 6.13 -12.48 19.59
CA ALA A 73 6.50 -12.37 21.00
C ALA A 73 6.01 -13.64 21.71
N VAL A 74 6.75 -14.74 21.53
CA VAL A 74 6.58 -15.94 22.36
C VAL A 74 7.24 -15.64 23.70
N GLY A 75 6.41 -15.63 24.73
CA GLY A 75 6.76 -15.29 26.08
C GLY A 75 7.88 -16.14 26.67
N ALA A 76 8.53 -15.54 27.67
CA ALA A 76 9.41 -16.20 28.60
C ALA A 76 8.79 -17.49 29.16
N HIS A 77 9.46 -18.63 28.93
CA HIS A 77 9.38 -19.79 29.80
C HIS A 77 10.80 -20.21 30.20
N ARG A 78 11.03 -20.12 31.51
CA ARG A 78 12.17 -20.57 32.32
C ARG A 78 12.96 -21.75 31.72
N LEU A 79 14.27 -21.59 31.61
CA LEU A 79 15.27 -22.59 32.03
C LEU A 79 16.57 -21.87 32.43
N ALA A 80 16.81 -21.74 33.73
CA ALA A 80 18.14 -21.51 34.30
C ALA A 80 18.14 -22.04 35.75
N GLY A 81 18.97 -23.05 35.99
CA GLY A 81 19.48 -23.44 37.32
C GLY A 81 18.58 -24.34 38.14
#